data_AF-A0A836LY53-F1
#
_entry.id   AF-A0A836LY53-F1
#
_cell.length_a   1.000
_cell.length_b   1.000
_cell.length_c   1.000
_cell.angle_alpha   90.00
_cell.angle_beta   90.00
_cell.angle_gamma   90.00
#
_symmetry.space_group_name_H-M   'P 1'
#
loop_
_entity.id
_entity.type
_entity.pdbx_description
1 polymer ?
#
loop_
_entity_poly.entity_id
_entity_poly.type
_entity_poly.pdbx_seq_one_letter_code
_entity_poly.pdbx_strand_id
1 'polypeptide(L)'
;MKLLPESEGYAVVAGSIQQLSEELYKEYQLSGYSILLDDIVRAFLDEAKYYAGWAVLDCQTKATTSIELNETIVLSGDEYVIILPL
;
A
#
# COMPACT_ATOMS: atom_id res chain seq x y z
N MET A 1 15.29 -24.54 23.84
CA MET A 1 14.52 -24.50 22.57
C MET A 1 15.39 -23.79 21.55
N LYS A 2 15.81 -24.48 20.48
CA LYS A 2 16.59 -23.85 19.40
C LYS A 2 15.57 -23.25 18.45
N LEU A 3 15.48 -21.92 18.40
CA LEU A 3 14.62 -21.23 17.43
C LEU A 3 15.06 -21.68 16.03
N LEU A 4 14.09 -22.12 15.22
CA LEU A 4 14.36 -22.42 13.81
C LEU A 4 14.89 -21.14 13.16
N PRO A 5 15.86 -21.24 12.23
CA PRO A 5 16.27 -20.07 11.46
C PRO A 5 15.03 -19.49 10.81
N GLU A 6 14.79 -18.19 11.01
CA GLU A 6 13.74 -17.48 10.30
C GLU A 6 13.96 -17.76 8.82
N SER A 7 12.95 -18.34 8.15
CA SER A 7 13.03 -18.42 6.70
C SER A 7 13.14 -16.97 6.23
N GLU A 8 14.21 -16.63 5.54
CA GLU A 8 14.30 -15.39 4.77
C GLU A 8 13.24 -15.49 3.66
N GLY A 9 11.98 -15.24 4.03
CA GLY A 9 10.88 -15.16 3.10
C GLY A 9 11.15 -13.97 2.21
N TYR A 10 11.04 -14.16 0.90
CA TYR A 10 11.07 -13.03 -0.02
C TYR A 10 9.88 -12.13 0.29
N ALA A 11 10.14 -10.88 0.65
CA ALA A 11 9.09 -9.87 0.79
C ALA A 11 8.46 -9.62 -0.59
N VAL A 12 7.15 -9.83 -0.70
CA VAL A 12 6.40 -9.47 -1.90
C VAL A 12 6.16 -7.97 -1.85
N VAL A 13 6.51 -7.27 -2.92
CA VAL A 13 6.26 -5.83 -3.07
C VAL A 13 5.10 -5.65 -4.04
N ALA A 14 4.06 -4.93 -3.62
CA ALA A 14 2.91 -4.64 -4.47
C ALA A 14 3.21 -3.44 -5.40
N GLY A 15 3.82 -2.39 -4.86
CA GLY A 15 4.13 -1.16 -5.59
C GLY A 15 3.91 0.07 -4.74
N SER A 16 4.20 1.25 -5.28
CA SER A 16 3.83 2.50 -4.61
C SER A 16 2.34 2.79 -4.71
N ILE A 17 1.80 3.56 -3.77
CA ILE A 17 0.42 4.04 -3.83
C ILE A 17 0.12 4.72 -5.17
N GLN A 18 1.05 5.50 -5.71
CA GLN A 18 0.92 6.11 -7.05
C GLN A 18 0.78 5.05 -8.16
N GLN A 19 1.66 4.05 -8.19
CA GLN A 19 1.64 3.01 -9.22
C GLN A 19 0.34 2.22 -9.19
N LEU A 20 -0.10 1.80 -7.99
CA LEU A 20 -1.33 1.05 -7.79
C LEU A 20 -2.56 1.88 -8.17
N SER A 21 -2.56 3.18 -7.86
CA SER A 21 -3.62 4.11 -8.25
C SER A 21 -3.72 4.27 -9.76
N GLU A 22 -2.58 4.34 -10.47
CA GLU A 22 -2.53 4.41 -11.93
C GLU A 22 -3.03 3.13 -12.61
N GLU A 23 -2.76 1.96 -12.02
CA GLU A 23 -3.28 0.68 -12.49
C GLU A 23 -4.80 0.62 -12.38
N LEU A 24 -5.34 0.95 -11.20
CA LEU A 24 -6.80 0.98 -10.99
C LEU A 24 -7.48 2.05 -11.85
N TYR A 25 -6.85 3.21 -12.01
CA TYR A 25 -7.34 4.27 -12.88
C TYR A 25 -7.50 3.80 -14.32
N LYS A 26 -6.51 3.06 -14.86
CA LYS A 26 -6.60 2.49 -16.21
C LYS A 26 -7.77 1.52 -16.32
N GLU A 27 -7.97 0.66 -15.33
CA GLU A 27 -9.09 -0.29 -15.31
C GLU A 27 -10.45 0.44 -15.31
N TYR A 28 -10.58 1.47 -14.48
CA TYR A 28 -11.80 2.28 -14.40
C TYR A 28 -12.07 3.07 -15.67
N GLN A 29 -11.04 3.63 -16.31
CA GLN A 29 -11.17 4.28 -17.62
C GLN A 29 -11.64 3.29 -18.70
N LEU A 30 -11.09 2.07 -18.73
CA LEU A 30 -11.51 1.02 -19.67
C LEU A 30 -12.95 0.57 -19.43
N SER A 31 -13.40 0.61 -18.17
CA SER A 31 -14.77 0.25 -17.78
C SER A 31 -15.78 1.40 -17.96
N GLY A 32 -15.34 2.58 -18.40
CA GLY A 32 -16.19 3.74 -18.67
C GLY A 32 -16.53 4.59 -17.44
N TYR A 33 -15.84 4.41 -16.31
CA TYR A 33 -16.02 5.26 -15.14
C TYR A 33 -15.42 6.65 -15.37
N SER A 34 -16.15 7.68 -14.93
CA SER A 34 -15.68 9.07 -14.92
C SER A 34 -15.16 9.45 -13.53
N ILE A 35 -14.01 8.91 -13.15
CA ILE A 35 -13.29 9.20 -11.91
C ILE A 35 -11.94 9.84 -12.23
N LEU A 36 -11.42 10.71 -11.36
CA LEU A 36 -10.08 11.31 -11.52
C LEU A 36 -9.03 10.44 -10.83
N LEU A 37 -7.81 10.41 -11.38
CA LEU A 37 -6.68 9.72 -10.74
C LEU A 37 -6.43 10.23 -9.31
N ASP A 38 -6.51 11.55 -9.10
CA ASP A 38 -6.33 12.18 -7.79
C ASP A 38 -7.34 11.66 -6.75
N ASP A 39 -8.56 11.34 -7.16
CA ASP A 39 -9.57 10.79 -6.25
C ASP A 39 -9.20 9.37 -5.81
N ILE A 40 -8.64 8.57 -6.72
CA ILE A 40 -8.14 7.22 -6.42
C ILE A 40 -6.92 7.31 -5.49
N VAL A 41 -5.95 8.17 -5.77
CA VAL A 41 -4.77 8.37 -4.92
C VAL A 41 -5.18 8.78 -3.51
N ARG A 42 -6.15 9.70 -3.37
CA ARG A 42 -6.68 10.08 -2.05
C ARG A 42 -7.33 8.92 -1.32
N ALA A 43 -8.13 8.10 -2.01
CA ALA A 43 -8.76 6.93 -1.40
C ALA A 43 -7.71 5.94 -0.87
N PHE A 44 -6.68 5.64 -1.67
CA PHE A 44 -5.56 4.79 -1.23
C PHE A 44 -4.81 5.38 -0.03
N LEU A 45 -4.54 6.69 -0.04
CA LEU A 45 -3.84 7.35 1.07
C LEU A 45 -4.66 7.34 2.36
N ASP A 46 -5.96 7.59 2.27
CA ASP A 46 -6.82 7.61 3.45
C ASP A 46 -6.94 6.21 4.06
N GLU A 47 -7.00 5.17 3.22
CA GLU A 47 -7.05 3.80 3.70
C GLU A 47 -5.71 3.32 4.26
N ALA A 48 -4.59 3.71 3.63
CA ALA A 48 -3.26 3.45 4.17
C ALA A 48 -3.04 4.18 5.52
N LYS A 49 -3.53 5.41 5.70
CA LYS A 49 -3.50 6.12 6.99
C LYS A 49 -4.34 5.42 8.05
N TYR A 50 -5.55 5.00 7.68
CA TYR A 50 -6.44 4.27 8.57
C TYR A 50 -5.78 2.97 9.04
N TYR A 51 -5.24 2.19 8.10
CA TYR A 51 -4.54 0.95 8.40
C TYR A 51 -3.28 1.16 9.24
N ALA A 52 -2.45 2.15 8.91
CA ALA A 52 -1.24 2.50 9.67
C ALA A 52 -1.52 2.90 11.13
N GLY A 53 -2.75 3.33 11.43
CA GLY A 53 -3.21 3.58 12.80
C GLY A 53 -3.56 2.31 13.58
N TRP A 54 -3.84 1.20 12.90
CA TRP A 54 -4.26 -0.07 13.51
C TRP A 54 -3.15 -1.12 13.51
N ALA A 55 -2.36 -1.18 12.44
CA ALA A 55 -1.22 -2.08 12.28
C ALA A 55 0.00 -1.31 11.74
N VAL A 56 1.19 -1.73 12.16
CA VAL A 56 2.44 -1.09 11.75
C VAL A 56 2.75 -1.49 10.31
N LEU A 57 2.85 -0.52 9.41
CA LEU A 57 3.32 -0.71 8.05
C LEU A 57 4.82 -1.06 8.01
N ASP A 58 5.26 -1.76 6.98
CA ASP A 58 6.67 -2.10 6.74
C ASP A 58 7.55 -0.86 6.59
N CYS A 59 7.01 0.23 6.04
CA CYS A 59 7.74 1.51 6.03
C CYS A 59 7.97 2.05 7.45
N GLN A 60 7.04 1.81 8.38
CA GLN A 60 7.13 2.20 9.79
C GLN A 60 8.08 1.31 10.58
N THR A 61 8.18 0.00 10.27
CA THR A 61 9.12 -0.89 10.96
C THR A 61 10.58 -0.51 10.70
N LYS A 62 10.86 0.05 9.52
CA LYS A 62 12.21 0.45 9.07
C LYS A 62 12.55 1.91 9.38
N ALA A 63 11.60 2.69 9.88
CA ALA A 63 11.77 4.12 10.07
C ALA A 63 12.57 4.46 11.33
N THR A 64 13.61 5.29 11.16
CA THR A 64 14.37 5.88 12.27
C THR A 64 13.82 7.24 12.71
N THR A 65 12.92 7.82 11.90
CA THR A 65 12.30 9.13 12.10
C THR A 65 10.82 9.07 11.72
N SER A 66 10.04 10.10 12.09
CA SER A 66 8.68 10.23 11.57
C SER A 66 8.68 10.21 10.05
N ILE A 67 7.74 9.49 9.47
CA ILE A 67 7.50 9.41 8.03
C ILE A 67 6.14 10.01 7.75
N GLU A 68 6.07 10.81 6.70
CA GLU A 68 4.80 11.30 6.16
C GLU A 68 4.28 10.29 5.15
N LEU A 69 3.03 9.85 5.33
CA LEU A 69 2.40 8.92 4.40
C LEU A 69 1.96 9.67 3.14
N ASN A 70 2.54 9.30 2.00
CA ASN A 70 2.30 9.95 0.70
C ASN A 70 2.34 8.91 -0.44
N GLU A 71 2.06 9.35 -1.66
CA GLU A 71 1.91 8.52 -2.86
C GLU A 71 3.17 7.71 -3.24
N THR A 72 4.34 8.09 -2.71
CA THR A 72 5.62 7.40 -2.97
C THR A 72 5.86 6.20 -2.05
N ILE A 73 5.07 6.05 -0.98
CA ILE A 73 5.18 4.92 -0.07
C ILE A 73 4.87 3.63 -0.83
N VAL A 74 5.79 2.68 -0.71
CA VAL A 74 5.70 1.34 -1.29
C VAL A 74 5.00 0.43 -0.29
N LEU A 75 3.99 -0.27 -0.76
CA LEU A 75 3.27 -1.28 0.00
C LEU A 75 3.82 -2.67 -0.32
N SER A 76 3.96 -3.48 0.73
CA SER A 76 4.15 -4.92 0.64
C SER A 76 2.86 -5.61 0.18
N GLY A 77 2.99 -6.87 -0.24
CA GLY A 77 1.86 -7.65 -0.76
C GLY A 77 0.74 -7.84 0.26
N ASP A 78 1.06 -8.03 1.53
CA ASP A 78 0.11 -8.17 2.62
C ASP A 78 -0.59 -6.85 2.98
N GLU A 79 0.12 -5.72 2.93
CA GLU A 79 -0.49 -4.39 3.10
C GLU A 79 -1.45 -4.06 1.96
N TYR A 80 -1.10 -4.42 0.72
CA TYR A 80 -1.92 -4.14 -0.45
C TYR A 80 -3.26 -4.88 -0.43
N VAL A 81 -3.26 -6.16 -0.02
CA VAL A 81 -4.48 -6.97 0.05
C VAL A 81 -5.52 -6.37 1.01
N ILE A 82 -5.09 -5.58 1.98
CA ILE A 82 -5.97 -4.95 2.97
C ILE A 82 -6.54 -3.63 2.45
N ILE A 83 -5.80 -2.92 1.59
CA ILE A 83 -6.19 -1.61 1.02
C ILE A 83 -7.08 -1.75 -0.22
N LEU A 84 -7.17 -2.95 -0.79
CA LEU A 84 -8.01 -3.23 -1.97
C LEU A 84 -9.50 -3.14 -1.60
N PRO A 85 -10.30 -2.28 -2.27
CA PRO A 85 -11.75 -2.36 -2.14
C PRO A 85 -12.25 -3.65 -2.79
N LEU A 86 -13.06 -4.42 -2.05
CA LEU A 86 -13.74 -5.64 -2.49
C LEU A 86 -14.72 -5.39 -3.65
#